data_AF-A0A936W5A1-F1
#
_entry.id   AF-A0A936W5A1-F1
#
_cell.length_a   1.000
_cell.length_b   1.000
_cell.length_c   1.000
_cell.angle_alpha   90.00
_cell.angle_beta   90.00
_cell.angle_gamma   90.00
#
_symmetry.space_group_name_H-M   'P 1'
#
loop_
_entity.id
_entity.type
_entity.pdbx_description
1 polymer ?
#
loop_
_entity_poly.entity_id
_entity_poly.type
_entity_poly.pdbx_seq_one_letter_code
_entity_poly.pdbx_strand_id
1 'polypeptide(L)'
;MIPNDVWKGFGVADATMLEQAFAQRVILTDDDLKLGNDLWKAYCAHDFNALKELAAAESKAFKFLPEVCKAHIERFPEGNQLSRPERVLLELIDQSNGDFAEVFAAFSEREGIYGFGDLQVRIMYDRLRKQN
;
A
#
# COMPACT_ATOMS: atom_id res chain seq x y z
N MET A 1 3.42 -15.22 9.62
CA MET A 1 2.54 -14.18 9.03
C MET A 1 1.13 -14.74 9.05
N ILE A 2 0.12 -13.96 9.46
CA ILE A 2 -1.29 -14.40 9.37
C ILE A 2 -1.57 -14.65 7.88
N PRO A 3 -2.06 -15.82 7.48
CA PRO A 3 -2.19 -16.18 6.06
C PRO A 3 -3.02 -15.20 5.21
N ASN A 4 -3.85 -14.37 5.83
CA ASN A 4 -4.81 -13.50 5.15
C ASN A 4 -4.68 -12.01 5.50
N ASP A 5 -3.62 -11.59 6.21
CA ASP A 5 -3.50 -10.20 6.66
C ASP A 5 -2.07 -9.68 6.56
N VAL A 6 -1.72 -9.23 5.36
CA VAL A 6 -0.37 -8.78 5.02
C VAL A 6 -0.15 -7.30 5.39
N TRP A 7 -1.23 -6.53 5.58
CA TRP A 7 -1.15 -5.06 5.61
C TRP A 7 -1.50 -4.41 6.96
N LYS A 8 -2.04 -5.16 7.96
CA LYS A 8 -2.31 -4.61 9.30
C LYS A 8 -1.06 -4.41 10.20
N GLY A 9 0.13 -4.59 9.63
CA GLY A 9 1.40 -4.36 10.32
C GLY A 9 1.63 -5.29 11.52
N PHE A 10 2.50 -4.88 12.44
CA PHE A 10 2.89 -5.71 13.59
C PHE A 10 1.99 -5.54 14.82
N GLY A 11 1.07 -4.57 14.83
CA GLY A 11 0.21 -4.29 15.99
C GLY A 11 -0.76 -5.43 16.34
N VAL A 12 -1.02 -6.32 15.39
CA VAL A 12 -1.87 -7.50 15.56
C VAL A 12 -1.09 -8.77 15.89
N ALA A 13 0.25 -8.71 15.93
CA ALA A 13 1.09 -9.88 16.17
C ALA A 13 1.27 -10.14 17.67
N ASP A 14 1.12 -11.40 18.07
CA ASP A 14 1.51 -11.86 19.40
C ASP A 14 3.01 -12.24 19.45
N ALA A 15 3.49 -12.61 20.65
CA ALA A 15 4.89 -12.99 20.86
C ALA A 15 5.31 -14.17 19.95
N THR A 16 4.46 -15.20 19.82
CA THR A 16 4.73 -16.38 18.99
C THR A 16 4.90 -16.00 17.53
N MET A 17 4.05 -15.14 17.01
CA MET A 17 4.12 -14.65 15.63
C MET A 17 5.41 -13.87 15.36
N LEU A 18 5.84 -13.04 16.32
CA LEU A 18 7.07 -12.26 16.22
C LEU A 18 8.31 -13.16 16.29
N GLU A 19 8.33 -14.16 17.18
CA GLU A 19 9.40 -15.16 17.26
C GLU A 19 9.54 -15.95 15.96
N GLN A 20 8.41 -16.38 15.38
CA GLN A 20 8.40 -17.06 14.08
C GLN A 20 8.91 -16.16 12.96
N ALA A 21 8.48 -14.89 12.91
CA ALA A 21 8.96 -13.93 11.92
C ALA A 21 10.48 -13.71 12.03
N PHE A 22 10.99 -13.60 13.26
CA PHE A 22 12.42 -13.48 13.50
C PHE A 22 13.20 -14.74 13.10
N ALA A 23 12.67 -15.93 13.38
CA ALA A 23 13.27 -17.19 12.97
C ALA A 23 13.30 -17.34 11.43
N GLN A 24 12.30 -16.80 10.73
CA GLN A 24 12.16 -16.83 9.27
C GLN A 24 12.74 -15.58 8.56
N ARG A 25 13.52 -14.76 9.26
CA ARG A 25 14.11 -13.54 8.70
C ARG A 25 14.96 -13.85 7.46
N VAL A 26 14.94 -12.95 6.49
CA VAL A 26 15.71 -13.05 5.25
C VAL A 26 16.96 -12.17 5.37
N ILE A 27 18.12 -12.74 5.06
CA ILE A 27 19.38 -11.99 4.98
C ILE A 27 19.41 -11.24 3.66
N LEU A 28 19.68 -9.93 3.71
CA LEU A 28 19.85 -9.11 2.51
C LEU A 28 21.17 -9.44 1.82
N THR A 29 21.09 -9.61 0.50
CA THR A 29 22.27 -9.74 -0.36
C THR A 29 22.75 -8.37 -0.84
N ASP A 30 23.95 -8.30 -1.42
CA ASP A 30 24.44 -7.06 -2.04
C ASP A 30 23.54 -6.60 -3.20
N ASP A 31 22.94 -7.54 -3.93
CA ASP A 31 21.96 -7.25 -4.98
C ASP A 31 20.67 -6.64 -4.39
N ASP A 32 20.17 -7.15 -3.26
CA ASP A 32 19.02 -6.56 -2.56
C ASP A 32 19.33 -5.14 -2.08
N LEU A 33 20.54 -4.91 -1.54
CA LEU A 33 20.97 -3.58 -1.09
C LEU A 33 21.07 -2.60 -2.25
N LYS A 34 21.62 -3.05 -3.39
CA LYS A 34 21.68 -2.25 -4.61
C LYS A 34 20.28 -1.93 -5.13
N LEU A 35 19.41 -2.93 -5.24
CA LEU A 35 18.03 -2.75 -5.66
C LEU A 35 17.29 -1.78 -4.75
N GLY A 36 17.43 -1.91 -3.43
CA GLY A 36 16.84 -1.00 -2.45
C GLY A 36 17.33 0.45 -2.61
N ASN A 37 18.61 0.66 -2.91
CA ASN A 37 19.17 1.99 -3.19
C ASN A 37 18.56 2.61 -4.45
N ASP A 38 18.47 1.84 -5.53
CA ASP A 38 17.92 2.31 -6.80
C ASP A 38 16.41 2.60 -6.69
N LEU A 39 15.66 1.73 -5.98
CA LEU A 39 14.25 1.95 -5.64
C LEU A 39 14.05 3.25 -4.84
N TRP A 40 14.90 3.47 -3.83
CA TRP A 40 14.82 4.68 -3.00
C TRP A 40 15.05 5.95 -3.82
N LYS A 41 16.06 5.95 -4.70
CA LYS A 41 16.32 7.08 -5.60
C LYS A 41 15.14 7.34 -6.54
N ALA A 42 14.59 6.31 -7.17
CA ALA A 42 13.44 6.43 -8.07
C ALA A 42 12.20 6.96 -7.32
N TYR A 43 11.93 6.45 -6.12
CA TYR A 43 10.86 6.92 -5.25
C TYR A 43 11.01 8.40 -4.91
N CYS A 44 12.18 8.84 -4.43
CA CYS A 44 12.44 10.25 -4.11
C CYS A 44 12.29 11.16 -5.34
N ALA A 45 12.71 10.69 -6.51
CA ALA A 45 12.62 11.44 -7.77
C ALA A 45 11.21 11.46 -8.39
N HIS A 46 10.23 10.73 -7.83
CA HIS A 46 8.92 10.49 -8.44
C HIS A 46 9.05 9.87 -9.85
N ASP A 47 10.08 9.06 -10.07
CA ASP A 47 10.32 8.39 -11.36
C ASP A 47 9.51 7.09 -11.43
N PHE A 48 8.26 7.23 -11.87
CA PHE A 48 7.35 6.08 -11.99
C PHE A 48 7.78 5.08 -13.06
N ASN A 49 8.55 5.50 -14.07
CA ASN A 49 9.04 4.57 -15.08
C ASN A 49 10.16 3.69 -14.49
N ALA A 50 11.13 4.31 -13.81
CA ALA A 50 12.17 3.56 -13.11
C ALA A 50 11.58 2.64 -12.04
N LEU A 51 10.56 3.08 -11.29
CA LEU A 51 9.87 2.20 -10.33
C LEU A 51 9.20 1.00 -11.01
N LYS A 52 8.57 1.18 -12.18
CA LYS A 52 7.97 0.05 -12.94
C LYS A 52 9.03 -0.95 -13.40
N GLU A 53 10.17 -0.46 -13.87
CA GLU A 53 11.27 -1.32 -14.34
C GLU A 53 11.91 -2.09 -13.18
N LEU A 54 12.25 -1.38 -12.08
CA LEU A 54 12.84 -1.99 -10.89
C LEU A 54 11.89 -2.98 -10.21
N ALA A 55 10.57 -2.77 -10.32
CA ALA A 55 9.56 -3.65 -9.76
C ALA A 55 9.56 -5.06 -10.35
N ALA A 56 10.14 -5.25 -11.54
CA ALA A 56 10.28 -6.57 -12.18
C ALA A 56 11.45 -7.40 -11.61
N ALA A 57 12.29 -6.82 -10.75
CA ALA A 57 13.42 -7.54 -10.17
C ALA A 57 12.95 -8.62 -9.18
N GLU A 58 13.52 -9.82 -9.30
CA GLU A 58 13.28 -10.90 -8.34
C GLU A 58 14.14 -10.69 -7.09
N SER A 59 13.50 -10.60 -5.93
CA SER A 59 14.18 -10.50 -4.63
C SER A 59 13.45 -11.34 -3.58
N LYS A 60 14.21 -12.18 -2.86
CA LYS A 60 13.68 -12.94 -1.71
C LYS A 60 13.35 -12.02 -0.53
N ALA A 61 13.99 -10.85 -0.46
CA ALA A 61 13.78 -9.84 0.56
C ALA A 61 12.54 -8.98 0.27
N PHE A 62 12.36 -8.55 -0.98
CA PHE A 62 11.25 -7.69 -1.40
C PHE A 62 10.12 -8.48 -2.09
N LYS A 63 9.47 -9.35 -1.31
CA LYS A 63 8.47 -10.31 -1.81
C LYS A 63 7.23 -9.70 -2.48
N PHE A 64 6.89 -8.46 -2.11
CA PHE A 64 5.71 -7.74 -2.61
C PHE A 64 6.10 -6.55 -3.49
N LEU A 65 7.34 -6.55 -4.01
CA LEU A 65 7.88 -5.41 -4.75
C LEU A 65 7.00 -4.98 -5.93
N PRO A 66 6.52 -5.89 -6.82
CA PRO A 66 5.62 -5.52 -7.89
C PRO A 66 4.35 -4.82 -7.39
N GLU A 67 3.72 -5.38 -6.35
CA GLU A 67 2.45 -4.91 -5.83
C GLU A 67 2.57 -3.54 -5.17
N VAL A 68 3.60 -3.33 -4.33
CA VAL A 68 3.76 -2.06 -3.62
C VAL A 68 4.22 -0.93 -4.56
N CYS A 69 5.06 -1.22 -5.55
CA CYS A 69 5.43 -0.24 -6.58
C CYS A 69 4.21 0.15 -7.42
N LYS A 70 3.39 -0.84 -7.84
CA LYS A 70 2.15 -0.58 -8.55
C LYS A 70 1.19 0.27 -7.72
N ALA A 71 0.96 -0.09 -6.46
CA ALA A 71 0.11 0.70 -5.56
C ALA A 71 0.63 2.14 -5.41
N HIS A 72 1.94 2.32 -5.20
CA HIS A 72 2.51 3.66 -5.12
C HIS A 72 2.22 4.52 -6.36
N ILE A 73 2.37 3.94 -7.56
CA ILE A 73 2.09 4.63 -8.83
C ILE A 73 0.59 4.93 -8.95
N GLU A 74 -0.27 3.96 -8.67
CA GLU A 74 -1.75 4.09 -8.74
C GLU A 74 -2.33 5.08 -7.71
N ARG A 75 -1.54 5.49 -6.71
CA ARG A 75 -1.88 6.55 -5.75
C ARG A 75 -1.95 7.92 -6.40
N PHE A 76 -1.26 8.13 -7.52
CA PHE A 76 -1.24 9.40 -8.22
C PHE A 76 -2.17 9.33 -9.43
N PRO A 77 -3.05 10.33 -9.61
CA PRO A 77 -3.95 10.36 -10.75
C PRO A 77 -3.20 10.66 -12.06
N GLU A 78 -3.71 10.12 -13.17
CA GLU A 78 -3.32 10.52 -14.52
C GLU A 78 -4.23 11.67 -14.99
N GLY A 79 -3.66 12.87 -15.11
CA GLY A 79 -4.41 14.07 -15.50
C GLY A 79 -5.49 14.45 -14.48
N ASN A 80 -6.74 14.62 -14.95
CA ASN A 80 -7.88 15.03 -14.12
C ASN A 80 -8.72 13.85 -13.59
N GLN A 81 -8.20 12.62 -13.67
CA GLN A 81 -8.92 11.44 -13.19
C GLN A 81 -8.74 11.23 -11.68
N LEU A 82 -9.58 10.40 -11.08
CA LEU A 82 -9.36 9.92 -9.72
C LEU A 82 -8.28 8.83 -9.72
N SER A 83 -7.37 8.91 -8.74
CA SER A 83 -6.43 7.84 -8.43
C SER A 83 -7.18 6.56 -8.02
N ARG A 84 -6.51 5.42 -8.03
CA ARG A 84 -7.14 4.16 -7.58
C ARG A 84 -7.73 4.22 -6.17
N PRO A 85 -7.02 4.71 -5.11
CA PRO A 85 -7.61 4.76 -3.78
C PRO A 85 -8.83 5.68 -3.74
N GLU A 86 -8.84 6.79 -4.49
CA GLU A 86 -10.00 7.68 -4.57
C GLU A 86 -11.20 7.01 -5.29
N ARG A 87 -10.96 6.27 -6.37
CA ARG A 87 -12.02 5.53 -7.08
C ARG A 87 -12.67 4.48 -6.19
N VAL A 88 -11.86 3.67 -5.51
CA VAL A 88 -12.37 2.65 -4.59
C VAL A 88 -13.10 3.28 -3.42
N LEU A 89 -12.59 4.39 -2.88
CA LEU A 89 -13.25 5.11 -1.80
C LEU A 89 -14.63 5.64 -2.23
N LEU A 90 -14.76 6.17 -3.45
CA LEU A 90 -16.03 6.62 -4.01
C LEU A 90 -17.03 5.46 -4.15
N GLU A 91 -16.60 4.32 -4.69
CA GLU A 91 -17.43 3.11 -4.79
C GLU A 91 -17.97 2.68 -3.41
N LEU A 92 -17.13 2.74 -2.36
CA LEU A 92 -17.52 2.35 -1.00
C LEU A 92 -18.47 3.36 -0.34
N ILE A 93 -18.29 4.66 -0.61
CA ILE A 93 -19.20 5.71 -0.12
C ILE A 93 -20.63 5.44 -0.60
N ASP A 94 -20.79 5.06 -1.86
CA ASP A 94 -22.08 4.78 -2.48
C ASP A 94 -22.74 3.51 -1.92
N GLN A 95 -21.95 2.53 -1.46
CA GLN A 95 -22.43 1.25 -0.90
C GLN A 95 -22.83 1.34 0.57
N SER A 96 -22.15 2.17 1.37
CA SER A 96 -22.33 2.24 2.83
C SER A 96 -23.24 3.39 3.29
N ASN A 97 -24.08 3.96 2.41
CA ASN A 97 -24.88 5.16 2.69
C ASN A 97 -24.06 6.34 3.26
N GLY A 98 -22.75 6.37 2.99
CA GLY A 98 -21.82 7.36 3.50
C GLY A 98 -21.38 7.24 4.96
N ASP A 99 -21.66 6.16 5.71
CA ASP A 99 -21.05 5.99 7.04
C ASP A 99 -19.53 5.81 6.93
N PHE A 100 -18.76 6.69 7.55
CA PHE A 100 -17.30 6.66 7.37
C PHE A 100 -16.64 5.47 8.05
N ALA A 101 -17.15 4.99 9.20
CA ALA A 101 -16.52 3.89 9.90
C ALA A 101 -16.65 2.60 9.07
N GLU A 102 -17.82 2.37 8.47
CA GLU A 102 -18.05 1.28 7.52
C GLU A 102 -17.18 1.43 6.27
N VAL A 103 -17.15 2.63 5.67
CA VAL A 103 -16.32 2.90 4.48
C VAL A 103 -14.83 2.67 4.77
N PHE A 104 -14.33 3.15 5.91
CA PHE A 104 -12.93 3.02 6.28
C PHE A 104 -12.55 1.55 6.56
N ALA A 105 -13.42 0.79 7.22
CA ALA A 105 -13.21 -0.63 7.45
C ALA A 105 -13.10 -1.40 6.11
N ALA A 106 -14.06 -1.17 5.20
CA ALA A 106 -14.07 -1.81 3.88
C ALA A 106 -12.90 -1.36 3.00
N PHE A 107 -12.52 -0.08 3.07
CA PHE A 107 -11.36 0.45 2.36
C PHE A 107 -10.06 -0.19 2.86
N SER A 108 -9.90 -0.30 4.18
CA SER A 108 -8.72 -0.90 4.80
C SER A 108 -8.58 -2.39 4.47
N GLU A 109 -9.71 -3.10 4.33
CA GLU A 109 -9.73 -4.50 3.90
C GLU A 109 -9.35 -4.64 2.41
N ARG A 110 -9.93 -3.82 1.53
CA ARG A 110 -9.73 -3.93 0.07
C ARG A 110 -8.41 -3.34 -0.42
N GLU A 111 -8.00 -2.22 0.15
CA GLU A 111 -6.88 -1.40 -0.31
C GLU A 111 -5.85 -1.16 0.81
N GLY A 112 -5.74 -2.11 1.75
CA GLY A 112 -4.77 -2.07 2.85
C GLY A 112 -3.31 -1.93 2.41
N ILE A 113 -2.99 -2.29 1.16
CA ILE A 113 -1.66 -2.13 0.56
C ILE A 113 -1.14 -0.68 0.59
N TYR A 114 -2.02 0.33 0.63
CA TYR A 114 -1.58 1.72 0.75
C TYR A 114 -1.13 2.09 2.16
N GLY A 115 -1.50 1.32 3.18
CA GLY A 115 -1.18 1.60 4.58
C GLY A 115 -1.74 2.93 5.09
N PHE A 116 -2.86 3.41 4.51
CA PHE A 116 -3.45 4.67 4.93
C PHE A 116 -4.11 4.57 6.31
N GLY A 117 -3.85 5.56 7.15
CA GLY A 117 -4.59 5.77 8.39
C GLY A 117 -5.98 6.37 8.14
N ASP A 118 -6.83 6.29 9.16
CA ASP A 118 -8.18 6.86 9.17
C ASP A 118 -8.19 8.35 8.81
N LEU A 119 -7.24 9.14 9.33
CA LEU A 119 -7.13 10.57 9.00
C LEU A 119 -6.86 10.81 7.51
N GLN A 120 -6.00 10.00 6.90
CA GLN A 120 -5.68 10.14 5.46
C GLN A 120 -6.89 9.77 4.61
N VAL A 121 -7.59 8.69 4.97
CA VAL A 121 -8.83 8.29 4.28
C VAL A 121 -9.95 9.31 4.49
N ARG A 122 -10.06 9.89 5.68
CA ARG A 122 -11.04 10.95 6.00
C ARG A 122 -10.86 12.17 5.10
N ILE A 123 -9.63 12.63 4.92
CA ILE A 123 -9.33 13.78 4.05
C ILE A 123 -9.77 13.49 2.60
N MET A 124 -9.49 12.28 2.09
CA MET A 124 -9.93 11.89 0.75
C MET A 124 -11.46 11.80 0.66
N TYR A 125 -12.11 11.18 1.65
CA TYR A 125 -13.56 11.01 1.76
C TYR A 125 -14.26 12.38 1.73
N ASP A 126 -13.83 13.32 2.58
CA ASP A 126 -14.46 14.64 2.71
C ASP A 126 -14.33 15.47 1.43
N ARG A 127 -13.22 15.33 0.70
CA ARG A 127 -13.03 15.99 -0.60
C ARG A 127 -13.96 15.40 -1.65
N LEU A 128 -14.10 14.07 -1.72
CA LEU A 128 -15.00 13.41 -2.68
C LEU A 128 -16.47 13.76 -2.40
N ARG A 129 -16.87 13.83 -1.12
CA ARG A 129 -18.23 14.22 -0.71
C ARG A 129 -18.60 15.68 -1.01
N LYS A 130 -17.62 16.57 -1.20
CA LYS A 130 -17.84 17.97 -1.59
C LYS A 130 -17.92 18.17 -3.10
N GLN A 131 -17.49 17.19 -3.88
CA GLN A 131 -17.50 17.22 -5.34
C GLN A 131 -18.78 16.63 -5.94
N ASN A 132 -19.56 15.90 -5.13
CA ASN A 132 -20.92 15.41 -5.40
C ASN A 132 -21.96 16.30 -4.72
#